data_AF-A0A1Y1XC44-F1
#
_entry.id   AF-A0A1Y1XC44-F1
#
_cell.length_a   1.000
_cell.length_b   1.000
_cell.length_c   1.000
_cell.angle_alpha   90.00
_cell.angle_beta   90.00
_cell.angle_gamma   90.00
#
_symmetry.space_group_name_H-M   'P 1'
#
loop_
_entity.id
_entity.type
_entity.pdbx_description
1 polymer ?
#
loop_
_entity_poly.entity_id
_entity_poly.type
_entity_poly.pdbx_seq_one_letter_code
_entity_poly.pdbx_strand_id
1 'polypeptide(L)'
;MSLISQLSKKGMQVRGGVTALRSFSSVAPCLNESNLSSKKVYVDPTYRPGKSGYAPGFRPPPGSHLTPPPKKDSLTIKDLPKQPLEALHPSDPKKRYKQQLSQLRWQFKKELLTLQEERLIASRAKKERQHQILLQKREERELKRKEYEEARRTQPGDDLAPEALLGEIKPSDPAVDAKKLAKREVRLKHYRAREEKLSEERLKQALKLYYHTADFVTPSNLEDKIKVFMLSPPKKYIRTISDMLADLREMGGVVDQRRAEARLEELQEVLDGTTMKGKLGVEKIQQWKKTENVVSAGIDKHF
;
A
#
# COMPACT_ATOMS: atom_id res chain seq x y z
N MET A 1 2.00 -1.68 -55.70
CA MET A 1 0.67 -2.28 -55.95
C MET A 1 -0.13 -2.20 -54.67
N SER A 2 -1.22 -1.45 -54.72
CA SER A 2 -2.09 -1.09 -53.59
C SER A 2 -3.31 -2.01 -53.58
N LEU A 3 -3.57 -2.67 -52.45
CA LEU A 3 -4.80 -3.39 -52.15
C LEU A 3 -5.18 -3.05 -50.69
N ILE A 4 -6.26 -2.28 -50.47
CA ILE A 4 -7.59 -2.78 -50.07
C ILE A 4 -7.53 -3.39 -48.65
N SER A 5 -8.34 -3.06 -47.65
CA SER A 5 -9.47 -2.14 -47.45
C SER A 5 -9.95 -2.36 -46.00
N GLN A 6 -10.58 -1.34 -45.41
CA GLN A 6 -11.81 -1.43 -44.59
C GLN A 6 -11.93 -2.48 -43.47
N LEU A 7 -12.12 -1.99 -42.24
CA LEU A 7 -12.95 -2.49 -41.12
C LEU A 7 -12.51 -1.65 -39.90
N SER A 8 -13.31 -1.07 -39.02
CA SER A 8 -14.70 -1.21 -38.65
C SER A 8 -15.03 0.01 -37.78
N LYS A 9 -15.97 0.86 -38.20
CA LYS A 9 -16.52 1.94 -37.37
C LYS A 9 -17.53 1.32 -36.39
N LYS A 10 -17.09 0.94 -35.19
CA LYS A 10 -18.01 0.72 -34.06
C LYS A 10 -18.02 1.98 -33.20
N GLY A 11 -19.08 2.77 -33.37
CA GLY A 11 -19.40 3.89 -32.48
C GLY A 11 -19.63 3.38 -31.06
N MET A 12 -18.69 3.69 -30.17
CA MET A 12 -18.90 3.56 -28.73
C MET A 12 -19.70 4.76 -28.27
N GLN A 13 -21.01 4.56 -28.05
CA GLN A 13 -21.84 5.47 -27.27
C GLN A 13 -21.26 5.53 -25.85
N VAL A 14 -20.57 6.60 -25.54
CA VAL A 14 -20.15 6.95 -24.18
C VAL A 14 -21.41 7.36 -23.43
N ARG A 15 -21.97 6.45 -22.64
CA ARG A 15 -23.00 6.79 -21.65
C ARG A 15 -22.33 7.64 -20.57
N GLY A 16 -22.52 8.95 -20.66
CA GLY A 16 -22.19 9.90 -19.61
C GLY A 16 -23.05 9.61 -18.38
N GLY A 17 -22.46 8.93 -17.40
CA GLY A 17 -23.05 8.77 -16.07
C GLY A 17 -22.95 10.10 -15.32
N VAL A 18 -23.97 10.94 -15.43
CA VAL A 18 -24.15 12.09 -14.55
C VAL A 18 -24.50 11.55 -13.17
N THR A 19 -23.54 11.56 -12.24
CA THR A 19 -23.80 11.31 -10.83
C THR A 19 -24.56 12.49 -10.25
N ALA A 20 -25.88 12.46 -10.39
CA ALA A 20 -26.78 13.31 -9.63
C ALA A 20 -26.65 12.97 -8.15
N LEU A 21 -26.07 13.88 -7.38
CA LEU A 21 -26.14 13.89 -5.92
C LEU A 21 -27.61 14.12 -5.53
N ARG A 22 -28.39 13.04 -5.44
CA ARG A 22 -29.70 13.06 -4.79
C ARG A 22 -29.48 13.05 -3.29
N SER A 23 -29.68 14.20 -2.66
CA SER A 23 -29.94 14.35 -1.24
C SER A 23 -31.22 13.58 -0.89
N PHE A 24 -31.06 12.39 -0.32
CA PHE A 24 -32.17 11.66 0.31
C PHE A 24 -32.33 12.16 1.74
N SER A 25 -33.16 13.19 1.93
CA SER A 25 -33.79 13.49 3.22
C SER A 25 -35.27 13.11 3.12
N SER A 26 -35.56 11.81 3.24
CA SER A 26 -36.92 11.37 3.57
C SER A 26 -36.84 10.39 4.72
N VAL A 27 -37.07 10.91 5.92
CA VAL A 27 -37.37 10.13 7.11
C VAL A 27 -38.71 9.42 6.81
N ALA A 28 -38.65 8.15 6.47
CA ALA A 28 -39.85 7.32 6.35
C ALA A 28 -40.36 7.02 7.77
N PRO A 29 -41.65 7.27 8.06
CA PRO A 29 -42.24 6.91 9.34
C PRO A 29 -42.30 5.38 9.47
N CYS A 30 -41.85 4.89 10.62
CA CYS A 30 -41.87 3.49 11.01
C CYS A 30 -43.33 3.01 11.06
N LEU A 31 -43.76 2.23 10.07
CA LEU A 31 -45.09 1.63 10.03
C LEU A 31 -45.19 0.47 11.03
N ASN A 32 -45.99 0.72 12.06
CA ASN A 32 -46.86 -0.18 12.82
C ASN A 32 -46.50 -1.67 12.94
N GLU A 33 -46.13 -2.03 14.16
CA GLU A 33 -46.25 -3.37 14.73
C GLU A 33 -47.71 -3.66 15.07
N SER A 34 -48.34 -4.62 14.38
CA SER A 34 -49.48 -5.39 14.93
C SER A 34 -49.90 -6.49 13.96
N ASN A 35 -49.17 -7.62 13.99
CA ASN A 35 -49.73 -8.94 13.67
C ASN A 35 -48.75 -10.05 14.11
N LEU A 36 -48.59 -10.17 15.43
CA LEU A 36 -47.87 -11.26 16.11
C LEU A 36 -48.77 -12.51 16.21
N SER A 37 -49.15 -13.06 15.06
CA SER A 37 -49.69 -14.43 15.00
C SER A 37 -48.52 -15.41 14.95
N SER A 38 -48.14 -15.94 16.13
CA SER A 38 -47.50 -17.26 16.37
C SER A 38 -46.53 -17.79 15.28
N LYS A 39 -45.68 -16.92 14.73
CA LYS A 39 -44.69 -17.28 13.73
C LYS A 39 -43.43 -17.73 14.47
N LYS A 40 -43.08 -19.02 14.33
CA LYS A 40 -41.84 -19.63 14.85
C LYS A 40 -40.67 -18.64 14.75
N VAL A 41 -40.08 -18.28 15.89
CA VAL A 41 -38.91 -17.39 15.94
C VAL A 41 -37.77 -18.11 15.25
N TYR A 42 -37.48 -17.70 14.02
CA TYR A 42 -36.35 -18.23 13.26
C TYR A 42 -35.09 -17.48 13.70
N VAL A 43 -34.15 -18.22 14.29
CA VAL A 43 -32.84 -17.71 14.68
C VAL A 43 -31.84 -18.11 13.58
N ASP A 44 -31.20 -17.12 12.96
CA ASP A 44 -30.12 -17.36 12.01
C ASP A 44 -28.89 -17.90 12.78
N PRO A 45 -28.40 -19.12 12.46
CA PRO A 45 -27.25 -19.71 13.16
C PRO A 45 -25.94 -18.91 12.94
N THR A 46 -25.92 -18.01 11.96
CA THR A 46 -24.77 -17.14 11.65
C THR A 46 -24.87 -15.74 12.26
N TYR A 47 -25.94 -15.47 13.02
CA TYR A 47 -26.15 -14.17 13.63
C TYR A 47 -25.07 -13.83 14.65
N ARG A 48 -24.43 -12.67 14.45
CA ARG A 48 -23.52 -12.03 15.39
C ARG A 48 -23.99 -10.58 15.56
N PRO A 49 -24.44 -10.18 16.77
CA PRO A 49 -24.91 -8.82 17.02
C PRO A 49 -23.92 -7.77 16.52
N GLY A 50 -24.40 -6.87 15.67
CA GLY A 50 -23.60 -5.77 15.10
C GLY A 50 -22.53 -6.17 14.06
N LYS A 51 -22.48 -7.44 13.63
CA LYS A 51 -21.44 -7.92 12.68
C LYS A 51 -22.00 -8.64 11.46
N SER A 52 -22.89 -9.62 11.63
CA SER A 52 -23.37 -10.46 10.53
C SER A 52 -24.72 -11.13 10.84
N GLY A 53 -25.46 -11.49 9.80
CA GLY A 53 -26.75 -12.19 9.89
C GLY A 53 -27.92 -11.28 10.20
N TYR A 54 -29.13 -11.80 10.01
CA TYR A 54 -30.35 -11.09 10.40
C TYR A 54 -30.59 -11.24 11.91
N ALA A 55 -30.98 -10.15 12.57
CA ALA A 55 -31.30 -10.19 13.99
C ALA A 55 -32.48 -11.15 14.26
N PRO A 56 -32.47 -11.88 15.39
CA PRO A 56 -33.58 -12.75 15.77
C PRO A 56 -34.90 -11.99 15.72
N GLY A 57 -35.90 -12.53 15.01
CA GLY A 57 -37.21 -11.90 14.82
C GLY A 57 -37.32 -11.01 13.57
N PHE A 58 -36.21 -10.59 12.96
CA PHE A 58 -36.21 -9.87 11.69
C PHE A 58 -36.13 -10.86 10.53
N ARG A 59 -37.14 -10.85 9.67
CA ARG A 59 -37.14 -11.70 8.47
C ARG A 59 -36.25 -11.08 7.38
N PRO A 60 -35.50 -11.89 6.63
CA PRO A 60 -34.84 -11.43 5.44
C PRO A 60 -35.89 -10.89 4.44
N PRO A 61 -35.57 -9.84 3.65
CA PRO A 61 -36.47 -9.35 2.62
C PRO A 61 -36.84 -10.47 1.64
N PRO A 62 -38.06 -10.46 1.08
CA PRO A 62 -38.53 -11.52 0.19
C PRO A 62 -37.56 -11.70 -0.99
N GLY A 63 -37.16 -12.94 -1.26
CA GLY A 63 -36.20 -13.29 -2.30
C GLY A 63 -34.72 -13.30 -1.87
N SER A 64 -34.40 -12.88 -0.65
CA SER A 64 -33.03 -12.99 -0.12
C SER A 64 -32.84 -14.28 0.71
N HIS A 65 -31.63 -14.84 0.66
CA HIS A 65 -31.25 -15.99 1.48
C HIS A 65 -30.94 -15.53 2.92
N LEU A 66 -31.35 -16.33 3.91
CA LEU A 66 -31.10 -16.05 5.33
C LEU A 66 -29.59 -16.09 5.62
N THR A 67 -28.93 -17.15 5.19
CA THR A 67 -27.48 -17.28 5.25
C THR A 67 -26.87 -16.92 3.90
N PRO A 68 -25.75 -16.18 3.86
CA PRO A 68 -25.03 -15.96 2.62
C PRO A 68 -24.60 -17.31 2.05
N PRO A 69 -24.62 -17.49 0.72
CA PRO A 69 -24.17 -18.74 0.11
C PRO A 69 -22.71 -19.00 0.50
N PRO A 70 -22.33 -20.28 0.72
CA PRO A 70 -20.96 -20.62 1.04
C PRO A 70 -20.03 -20.11 -0.06
N LYS A 71 -18.86 -19.58 0.33
CA LYS A 71 -17.84 -19.18 -0.64
C LYS A 71 -17.42 -20.43 -1.39
N LYS A 72 -17.39 -20.37 -2.72
CA LYS A 72 -16.85 -21.46 -3.54
C LYS A 72 -15.38 -21.65 -3.18
N ASP A 73 -14.98 -22.91 -2.97
CA ASP A 73 -13.58 -23.24 -2.73
C ASP A 73 -12.74 -22.83 -3.94
N SER A 74 -11.56 -22.30 -3.67
CA SER A 74 -10.61 -21.95 -4.72
C SER A 74 -10.15 -23.22 -5.42
N LEU A 75 -10.18 -23.23 -6.75
CA LEU A 75 -9.64 -24.31 -7.59
C LEU A 75 -8.23 -24.68 -7.10
N THR A 76 -8.04 -25.95 -6.78
CA THR A 76 -6.73 -26.52 -6.44
C THR A 76 -6.12 -27.23 -7.64
N ILE A 77 -4.83 -27.56 -7.55
CA ILE A 77 -4.14 -28.32 -8.60
C ILE A 77 -4.85 -29.65 -8.91
N LYS A 78 -5.51 -30.26 -7.91
CA LYS A 78 -6.26 -31.51 -8.06
C LYS A 78 -7.50 -31.37 -8.94
N ASP A 79 -8.06 -30.16 -9.03
CA ASP A 79 -9.25 -29.86 -9.82
C ASP A 79 -8.91 -29.52 -11.29
N LEU A 80 -7.62 -29.48 -11.64
CA LEU A 80 -7.21 -29.33 -13.03
C LEU A 80 -7.64 -30.57 -13.82
N PRO A 81 -8.19 -30.40 -15.04
CA PRO A 81 -8.40 -31.53 -15.92
C PRO A 81 -7.05 -32.20 -16.20
N LYS A 82 -7.08 -33.54 -16.32
CA LYS A 82 -5.89 -34.33 -16.71
C LYS A 82 -5.25 -33.67 -17.93
N GLN A 83 -3.91 -33.60 -17.90
CA GLN A 83 -3.14 -33.02 -19.00
C GLN A 83 -3.67 -33.58 -20.33
N PRO A 84 -3.93 -32.75 -21.35
CA PRO A 84 -4.35 -33.25 -22.64
C PRO A 84 -3.32 -34.29 -23.08
N LEU A 85 -3.73 -35.56 -23.05
CA LEU A 85 -2.92 -36.69 -23.50
C LEU A 85 -2.42 -36.34 -24.89
N GLU A 86 -1.16 -36.70 -25.19
CA GLU A 86 -0.55 -36.57 -26.51
C GLU A 86 -1.36 -37.41 -27.51
N ALA A 87 -2.50 -36.88 -27.93
CA ALA A 87 -3.29 -37.46 -28.99
C ALA A 87 -2.43 -37.37 -30.26
N LEU A 88 -2.31 -38.51 -30.96
CA LEU A 88 -1.59 -38.69 -32.22
C LEU A 88 -1.47 -37.37 -32.97
N HIS A 89 -0.22 -36.92 -33.20
CA HIS A 89 0.11 -35.68 -33.89
C HIS A 89 -0.86 -35.43 -35.05
N PRO A 90 -1.84 -34.51 -34.90
CA PRO A 90 -2.88 -34.38 -35.90
C PRO A 90 -2.19 -33.95 -37.19
N SER A 91 -2.53 -34.60 -38.31
CA SER A 91 -1.92 -34.28 -39.61
C SER A 91 -2.13 -32.80 -39.98
N ASP A 92 -3.28 -32.24 -39.58
CA ASP A 92 -3.62 -30.84 -39.85
C ASP A 92 -2.77 -29.84 -39.03
N PRO A 93 -2.08 -28.87 -39.66
CA PRO A 93 -1.25 -27.88 -38.97
C PRO A 93 -2.07 -27.00 -38.01
N LYS A 94 -3.31 -26.67 -38.38
CA LYS A 94 -4.23 -25.90 -37.53
C LYS A 94 -4.59 -26.63 -36.23
N LYS A 95 -4.72 -27.95 -36.28
CA LYS A 95 -5.02 -28.77 -35.08
C LYS A 95 -3.80 -28.88 -34.18
N ARG A 96 -2.59 -29.02 -34.76
CA ARG A 96 -1.32 -28.99 -34.01
C ARG A 96 -1.16 -27.68 -33.23
N TYR A 97 -1.39 -26.54 -33.88
CA TYR A 97 -1.30 -25.24 -33.22
C TYR A 97 -2.29 -25.08 -32.06
N LYS A 98 -3.54 -25.55 -32.23
CA LYS A 98 -4.54 -25.53 -31.14
C LYS A 98 -4.13 -26.43 -29.97
N GLN A 99 -3.54 -27.60 -30.23
CA GLN A 99 -3.01 -28.48 -29.19
C GLN A 99 -1.86 -27.82 -28.43
N GLN A 100 -0.88 -27.23 -29.14
CA GLN A 100 0.23 -26.48 -28.54
C GLN A 100 -0.28 -25.35 -27.62
N LEU A 101 -1.26 -24.55 -28.10
CA LEU A 101 -1.89 -23.53 -27.28
C LEU A 101 -2.62 -24.10 -26.05
N SER A 102 -3.28 -25.25 -26.19
CA SER A 102 -3.96 -25.90 -25.07
C SER A 102 -2.98 -26.41 -24.02
N GLN A 103 -1.86 -27.01 -24.45
CA GLN A 103 -0.78 -27.46 -23.56
C GLN A 103 -0.16 -26.27 -22.82
N LEU A 104 0.16 -25.19 -23.54
CA LEU A 104 0.73 -23.97 -22.98
C LEU A 104 -0.22 -23.31 -21.96
N ARG A 105 -1.52 -23.22 -22.28
CA ARG A 105 -2.54 -22.73 -21.32
C ARG A 105 -2.62 -23.61 -20.07
N TRP A 106 -2.53 -24.93 -20.24
CA TRP A 106 -2.56 -25.86 -19.12
C TRP A 106 -1.32 -25.71 -18.22
N GLN A 107 -0.13 -25.59 -18.82
CA GLN A 107 1.13 -25.34 -18.10
C GLN A 107 1.06 -24.06 -17.28
N PHE A 108 0.69 -22.93 -17.91
CA PHE A 108 0.53 -21.66 -17.19
C PHE A 108 -0.51 -21.73 -16.07
N LYS A 109 -1.62 -22.44 -16.28
CA LYS A 109 -2.64 -22.60 -15.25
C LYS A 109 -2.13 -23.42 -14.07
N LYS A 110 -1.35 -24.47 -14.34
CA LYS A 110 -0.70 -25.30 -13.31
C LYS A 110 0.29 -24.48 -12.50
N GLU A 111 1.19 -23.76 -13.16
CA GLU A 111 2.20 -22.89 -12.51
C GLU A 111 1.57 -21.78 -11.67
N LEU A 112 0.48 -21.18 -12.15
CA LEU A 112 -0.25 -20.16 -11.39
C LEU A 112 -0.84 -20.73 -10.11
N LEU A 113 -1.41 -21.94 -10.17
CA LEU A 113 -1.99 -22.61 -9.00
C LEU A 113 -0.92 -23.06 -8.01
N THR A 114 0.23 -23.59 -8.46
CA THR A 114 1.36 -23.93 -7.57
C THR A 114 1.87 -22.70 -6.83
N LEU A 115 2.06 -21.58 -7.55
CA LEU A 115 2.53 -20.34 -6.95
C LEU A 115 1.53 -19.76 -5.92
N GLN A 116 0.22 -19.92 -6.17
CA GLN A 116 -0.81 -19.55 -5.19
C GLN A 116 -0.75 -20.43 -3.93
N GLU A 117 -0.59 -21.75 -4.08
CA GLU A 117 -0.46 -22.68 -2.97
C GLU A 117 0.78 -22.37 -2.12
N GLU A 118 1.94 -22.17 -2.75
CA GLU A 118 3.18 -21.76 -2.09
C GLU A 118 3.02 -20.46 -1.30
N ARG A 119 2.36 -19.45 -1.91
CA ARG A 119 2.09 -18.17 -1.24
C ARG A 119 1.19 -18.35 -0.02
N LEU A 120 0.19 -19.23 -0.09
CA LEU A 120 -0.68 -19.54 1.04
C LEU A 120 0.08 -20.27 2.15
N ILE A 121 0.92 -21.25 1.81
CA ILE A 121 1.78 -21.97 2.76
C ILE A 121 2.73 -21.00 3.46
N ALA A 122 3.44 -20.15 2.70
CA ALA A 122 4.35 -19.15 3.25
C ALA A 122 3.62 -18.15 4.17
N SER A 123 2.43 -17.70 3.79
CA SER A 123 1.60 -16.82 4.61
C SER A 123 1.15 -17.50 5.91
N ARG A 124 0.76 -18.79 5.85
CA ARG A 124 0.41 -19.58 7.05
C ARG A 124 1.61 -19.75 7.98
N ALA A 125 2.76 -20.18 7.45
CA ALA A 125 4.00 -20.32 8.21
C ALA A 125 4.43 -18.99 8.88
N LYS A 126 4.28 -17.87 8.17
CA LYS A 126 4.56 -16.53 8.74
C LYS A 126 3.64 -16.22 9.92
N LYS A 127 2.33 -16.48 9.80
CA LYS A 127 1.37 -16.26 10.89
C LYS A 127 1.64 -17.17 12.08
N GLU A 128 1.99 -18.42 11.83
CA GLU A 128 2.32 -19.39 12.87
C GLU A 128 3.58 -18.97 13.65
N ARG A 129 4.65 -18.56 12.96
CA ARG A 129 5.85 -18.00 13.61
C ARG A 129 5.52 -16.78 14.46
N GLN A 130 4.69 -15.87 13.96
CA GLN A 130 4.25 -14.70 14.74
C GLN A 130 3.48 -15.10 15.99
N HIS A 131 2.61 -16.10 15.88
CA HIS A 131 1.85 -16.63 17.01
C HIS A 131 2.76 -17.27 18.06
N GLN A 132 3.74 -18.09 17.64
CA GLN A 132 4.74 -18.68 18.54
C GLN A 132 5.55 -17.62 19.29
N ILE A 133 6.01 -16.56 18.62
CA ILE A 133 6.71 -15.44 19.25
C ILE A 133 5.81 -14.76 20.30
N LEU A 134 4.52 -14.60 20.02
CA LEU A 134 3.58 -14.01 20.97
C LEU A 134 3.35 -14.90 22.20
N LEU A 135 3.29 -16.22 22.01
CA LEU A 135 3.19 -17.18 23.11
C LEU A 135 4.45 -17.16 23.99
N GLN A 136 5.64 -17.20 23.39
CA GLN A 136 6.91 -17.10 24.12
C GLN A 136 6.97 -15.81 24.94
N LYS A 137 6.62 -14.66 24.34
CA LYS A 137 6.56 -13.38 25.05
C LYS A 137 5.53 -13.37 26.18
N ARG A 138 4.45 -14.14 26.07
CA ARG A 138 3.45 -14.26 27.12
C ARG A 138 4.00 -15.09 28.28
N GLU A 139 4.62 -16.23 27.98
CA GLU A 139 5.26 -17.10 28.98
C GLU A 139 6.39 -16.37 29.72
N GLU A 140 7.25 -15.64 29.00
CA GLU A 140 8.29 -14.79 29.62
C GLU A 140 7.71 -13.74 30.58
N ARG A 141 6.57 -13.13 30.22
CA ARG A 141 5.89 -12.16 31.09
C ARG A 141 5.29 -12.84 32.32
N GLU A 142 4.75 -14.04 32.16
CA GLU A 142 4.20 -14.82 33.26
C GLU A 142 5.31 -15.29 34.22
N LEU A 143 6.47 -15.72 33.70
CA LEU A 143 7.66 -16.03 34.51
C LEU A 143 8.17 -14.81 35.26
N LYS A 144 8.39 -13.68 34.58
CA LYS A 144 8.79 -12.43 35.24
C LYS A 144 7.80 -11.97 36.30
N ARG A 145 6.50 -12.21 36.07
CA ARG A 145 5.47 -11.91 37.06
C ARG A 145 5.58 -12.82 38.29
N LYS A 146 5.79 -14.13 38.10
CA LYS A 146 6.02 -15.07 39.20
C LYS A 146 7.29 -14.74 39.98
N GLU A 147 8.40 -14.47 39.29
CA GLU A 147 9.65 -14.02 39.90
C GLU A 147 9.45 -12.76 40.75
N TYR A 148 8.69 -11.79 40.23
CA TYR A 148 8.33 -10.58 40.98
C TYR A 148 7.45 -10.88 42.21
N GLU A 149 6.46 -11.77 42.07
CA GLU A 149 5.60 -12.19 43.18
C GLU A 149 6.39 -12.96 44.26
N GLU A 150 7.36 -13.79 43.88
CA GLU A 150 8.27 -14.49 44.79
C GLU A 150 9.24 -13.55 45.49
N ALA A 151 9.86 -12.63 44.75
CA ALA A 151 10.72 -11.58 45.32
C ALA A 151 9.96 -10.70 46.31
N ARG A 152 8.66 -10.45 46.05
CA ARG A 152 7.79 -9.74 47.00
C ARG A 152 7.51 -10.57 48.27
N ARG A 153 7.38 -11.89 48.16
CA ARG A 153 7.16 -12.78 49.33
C ARG A 153 8.38 -12.89 50.24
N THR A 154 9.59 -12.81 49.68
CA THR A 154 10.83 -12.91 50.45
C THR A 154 11.25 -11.60 51.11
N GLN A 155 10.62 -10.47 50.74
CA GLN A 155 10.78 -9.21 51.44
C GLN A 155 9.91 -9.21 52.72
N PRO A 156 10.52 -9.08 53.92
CA PRO A 156 9.77 -9.03 55.17
C PRO A 156 9.00 -7.70 55.27
N GLY A 157 7.67 -7.79 55.20
CA GLY A 157 6.72 -6.83 55.74
C GLY A 157 6.69 -5.43 55.12
N ASP A 158 5.94 -5.28 54.03
CA ASP A 158 5.23 -4.03 53.74
C ASP A 158 3.76 -4.37 53.45
N ASP A 159 2.95 -4.38 54.51
CA ASP A 159 1.49 -4.54 54.49
C ASP A 159 0.79 -3.28 53.94
N LEU A 160 1.19 -2.83 52.76
CA LEU A 160 0.50 -1.76 52.05
C LEU A 160 -0.54 -2.35 51.08
N ALA A 161 -1.79 -2.19 51.52
CA ALA A 161 -3.05 -2.61 50.95
C ALA A 161 -3.24 -2.37 49.43
N PRO A 162 -4.20 -3.08 48.79
CA PRO A 162 -4.63 -2.82 47.41
C PRO A 162 -5.42 -1.51 47.20
N GLU A 163 -5.40 -0.57 48.15
CA GLU A 163 -6.06 0.74 48.04
C GLU A 163 -5.45 1.69 46.98
N ALA A 164 -4.27 1.36 46.44
CA ALA A 164 -3.60 2.18 45.41
C ALA A 164 -4.27 2.14 44.02
N LEU A 165 -5.41 1.43 43.86
CA LEU A 165 -6.16 1.35 42.60
C LEU A 165 -7.09 2.56 42.35
N LEU A 166 -7.33 3.39 43.37
CA LEU A 166 -7.92 4.72 43.24
C LEU A 166 -6.81 5.76 43.44
N GLY A 167 -6.01 5.97 42.39
CA GLY A 167 -4.83 6.83 42.44
C GLY A 167 -5.17 8.29 42.71
N GLU A 168 -5.09 8.70 43.99
CA GLU A 168 -4.63 10.05 44.31
C GLU A 168 -3.25 10.23 43.70
N ILE A 169 -3.03 11.36 43.01
CA ILE A 169 -1.76 11.70 42.37
C ILE A 169 -0.72 11.92 43.48
N LYS A 170 -0.11 10.84 43.98
CA LYS A 170 1.09 10.96 44.80
C LYS A 170 2.18 11.62 43.94
N PRO A 171 2.96 12.56 44.50
CA PRO A 171 4.12 13.12 43.80
C PRO A 171 4.98 11.96 43.34
N SER A 172 5.15 11.88 42.03
CA SER A 172 5.79 10.79 41.32
C SER A 172 7.19 10.52 41.89
N ASP A 173 7.53 9.25 42.12
CA ASP A 173 8.88 8.87 42.53
C ASP A 173 9.91 9.45 41.56
N PRO A 174 11.02 10.04 42.03
CA PRO A 174 12.02 10.69 41.16
C PRO A 174 12.60 9.72 40.12
N ALA A 175 12.61 8.41 40.42
CA ALA A 175 13.03 7.37 39.49
C ALA A 175 12.03 7.14 38.34
N VAL A 176 10.72 7.29 38.58
CA VAL A 176 9.67 7.21 37.56
C VAL A 176 9.72 8.46 36.67
N ASP A 177 10.00 9.62 37.24
CA ASP A 177 10.19 10.86 36.48
C ASP A 177 11.45 10.82 35.62
N ALA A 178 12.57 10.29 36.12
CA ALA A 178 13.78 10.09 35.32
C ALA A 178 13.51 9.23 34.08
N LYS A 179 12.75 8.12 34.23
CA LYS A 179 12.36 7.26 33.10
C LYS A 179 11.42 7.98 32.12
N LYS A 180 10.46 8.77 32.62
CA LYS A 180 9.57 9.59 31.78
C LYS A 180 10.33 10.67 31.01
N LEU A 181 11.28 11.33 31.66
CA LEU A 181 12.16 12.34 31.05
C LEU A 181 13.04 11.71 29.96
N ALA A 182 13.72 10.61 30.24
CA ALA A 182 14.51 9.89 29.23
C ALA A 182 13.65 9.48 28.02
N LYS A 183 12.43 8.97 28.25
CA LYS A 183 11.49 8.63 27.18
C LYS A 183 11.05 9.86 26.38
N ARG A 184 10.84 11.00 27.04
CA ARG A 184 10.50 12.28 26.39
C ARG A 184 11.66 12.78 25.54
N GLU A 185 12.89 12.69 26.03
CA GLU A 185 14.08 13.06 25.27
C GLU A 185 14.27 12.20 24.02
N VAL A 186 14.10 10.87 24.14
CA VAL A 186 14.15 9.96 22.99
C VAL A 186 13.08 10.33 21.96
N ARG A 187 11.85 10.60 22.39
CA ARG A 187 10.77 11.06 21.49
C ARG A 187 11.12 12.38 20.81
N LEU A 188 11.68 13.34 21.55
CA LEU A 188 12.07 14.64 21.01
C LEU A 188 13.22 14.50 19.99
N LYS A 189 14.19 13.63 20.25
CA LYS A 189 15.28 13.30 19.31
C LYS A 189 14.72 12.71 18.01
N HIS A 190 13.78 11.75 18.10
CA HIS A 190 13.14 11.19 16.91
C HIS A 190 12.30 12.21 16.14
N TYR A 191 11.58 13.08 16.85
CA TYR A 191 10.82 14.17 16.23
C TYR A 191 11.74 15.12 15.47
N ARG A 192 12.83 15.58 16.09
CA ARG A 192 13.82 16.46 15.44
C ARG A 192 14.46 15.81 14.22
N ALA A 193 14.90 14.55 14.34
CA ALA A 193 15.47 13.82 13.20
C ALA A 193 14.48 13.65 12.04
N ARG A 194 13.18 13.53 12.32
CA ARG A 194 12.13 13.49 11.29
C ARG A 194 11.94 14.85 10.65
N GLU A 195 11.86 15.92 11.44
CA GLU A 195 11.72 17.29 10.93
C GLU A 195 12.93 17.70 10.08
N GLU A 196 14.14 17.31 10.48
CA GLU A 196 15.38 17.52 9.71
C GLU A 196 15.27 16.85 8.33
N LYS A 197 14.90 15.57 8.26
CA LYS A 197 14.69 14.87 6.98
C LYS A 197 13.64 15.54 6.10
N LEU A 198 12.51 15.95 6.68
CA LEU A 198 11.47 16.66 5.94
C LEU A 198 11.96 18.02 5.43
N SER A 199 12.77 18.73 6.21
CA SER A 199 13.37 19.99 5.80
C SER A 199 14.36 19.81 4.65
N GLU A 200 15.14 18.73 4.65
CA GLU A 200 16.07 18.37 3.57
C GLU A 200 15.32 18.02 2.28
N GLU A 201 14.23 17.24 2.39
CA GLU A 201 13.37 16.92 1.25
C GLU A 201 12.74 18.19 0.65
N ARG A 202 12.23 19.11 1.48
CA ARG A 202 11.70 20.41 1.04
C ARG A 202 12.77 21.23 0.33
N LEU A 203 13.99 21.29 0.88
CA LEU A 203 15.11 22.00 0.26
C LEU A 203 15.49 21.38 -1.09
N LYS A 204 15.55 20.04 -1.19
CA LYS A 204 15.80 19.33 -2.44
C LYS A 204 14.76 19.67 -3.50
N GLN A 205 13.48 19.71 -3.13
CA GLN A 205 12.39 20.10 -4.02
C GLN A 205 12.50 21.57 -4.46
N ALA A 206 12.84 22.47 -3.52
CA ALA A 206 13.04 23.89 -3.83
C ALA A 206 14.21 24.11 -4.80
N LEU A 207 15.33 23.41 -4.62
CA LEU A 207 16.46 23.45 -5.55
C LEU A 207 16.09 22.91 -6.93
N LYS A 208 15.35 21.79 -6.97
CA LYS A 208 14.84 21.24 -8.22
C LYS A 208 13.96 22.26 -8.95
N LEU A 209 13.05 22.92 -8.24
CA LEU A 209 12.23 24.00 -8.80
C LEU A 209 13.09 25.16 -9.29
N TYR A 210 14.04 25.62 -8.49
CA TYR A 210 14.98 26.68 -8.87
C TYR A 210 15.72 26.32 -10.17
N TYR A 211 16.24 25.11 -10.32
CA TYR A 211 16.92 24.70 -11.54
C TYR A 211 15.98 24.55 -12.75
N HIS A 212 14.71 24.26 -12.53
CA HIS A 212 13.67 24.27 -13.56
C HIS A 212 13.13 25.66 -13.90
N THR A 213 13.44 26.70 -13.12
CA THR A 213 13.00 28.08 -13.45
C THR A 213 13.55 28.55 -14.80
N ALA A 214 14.72 28.06 -15.21
CA ALA A 214 15.26 28.33 -16.55
C ALA A 214 14.31 27.83 -17.66
N ASP A 215 13.55 26.77 -17.38
CA ASP A 215 12.57 26.18 -18.30
C ASP A 215 11.17 26.80 -18.14
N PHE A 216 10.98 27.77 -17.24
CA PHE A 216 9.67 28.42 -17.08
C PHE A 216 9.34 29.31 -18.27
N VAL A 217 8.05 29.37 -18.58
CA VAL A 217 7.53 30.18 -19.68
C VAL A 217 7.47 31.63 -19.19
N THR A 218 8.24 32.49 -19.81
CA THR A 218 8.22 33.95 -19.65
C THR A 218 7.62 34.58 -20.91
N PRO A 219 7.08 35.80 -20.84
CA PRO A 219 6.57 36.49 -22.02
C PRO A 219 7.60 36.58 -23.15
N SER A 220 8.88 36.71 -22.80
CA SER A 220 10.00 36.78 -23.74
C SER A 220 10.35 35.44 -24.41
N ASN A 221 10.09 34.29 -23.78
CA ASN A 221 10.46 32.97 -24.32
C ASN A 221 9.24 32.14 -24.80
N LEU A 222 8.03 32.71 -24.69
CA LEU A 222 6.78 32.03 -24.98
C LEU A 222 6.71 31.57 -26.45
N GLU A 223 7.01 32.47 -27.39
CA GLU A 223 6.92 32.16 -28.83
C GLU A 223 7.90 31.05 -29.24
N ASP A 224 9.13 31.08 -28.73
CA ASP A 224 10.14 30.07 -29.03
C ASP A 224 9.72 28.70 -28.49
N LYS A 225 9.15 28.66 -27.28
CA LYS A 225 8.61 27.42 -26.70
C LYS A 225 7.41 26.89 -27.46
N ILE A 226 6.53 27.77 -27.97
CA ILE A 226 5.43 27.37 -28.85
C ILE A 226 6.00 26.76 -30.14
N LYS A 227 6.99 27.39 -30.78
CA LYS A 227 7.64 26.86 -31.99
C LYS A 227 8.26 25.49 -31.73
N VAL A 228 9.05 25.34 -30.66
CA VAL A 228 9.64 24.05 -30.27
C VAL A 228 8.56 23.00 -30.00
N PHE A 229 7.48 23.38 -29.32
CA PHE A 229 6.36 22.49 -29.05
C PHE A 229 5.67 22.02 -30.34
N MET A 230 5.41 22.93 -31.28
CA MET A 230 4.77 22.62 -32.57
C MET A 230 5.66 21.77 -33.48
N LEU A 231 6.98 21.95 -33.42
CA LEU A 231 7.95 21.14 -34.14
C LEU A 231 8.19 19.77 -33.49
N SER A 232 7.96 19.66 -32.17
CA SER A 232 8.14 18.39 -31.47
C SER A 232 7.07 17.38 -31.91
N PRO A 233 7.44 16.12 -32.18
CA PRO A 233 6.46 15.11 -32.54
C PRO A 233 5.46 14.95 -31.40
N PRO A 234 4.15 14.80 -31.70
CA PRO A 234 3.12 14.72 -30.68
C PRO A 234 3.45 13.59 -29.71
N LYS A 235 3.76 13.95 -28.46
CA LYS A 235 4.01 12.97 -27.40
C LYS A 235 2.74 12.15 -27.25
N LYS A 236 2.84 10.84 -27.50
CA LYS A 236 1.76 9.90 -27.19
C LYS A 236 1.68 9.81 -25.67
N TYR A 237 0.79 10.61 -25.09
CA TYR A 237 0.50 10.48 -23.67
C TYR A 237 -0.18 9.14 -23.45
N ILE A 238 0.43 8.32 -22.60
CA ILE A 238 -0.14 7.07 -22.12
C ILE A 238 -1.32 7.45 -21.22
N ARG A 239 -2.53 7.50 -21.80
CA ARG A 239 -3.73 8.00 -21.10
C ARG A 239 -4.41 6.90 -20.31
N THR A 240 -4.22 5.65 -20.71
CA THR A 240 -4.91 4.51 -20.11
C THR A 240 -3.94 3.49 -19.52
N ILE A 241 -4.43 2.72 -18.54
CA ILE A 241 -3.68 1.59 -17.98
C ILE A 241 -3.39 0.53 -19.04
N SER A 242 -4.27 0.36 -20.03
CA SER A 242 -4.01 -0.53 -21.17
C SER A 242 -2.81 -0.08 -21.99
N ASP A 243 -2.61 1.22 -22.18
CA ASP A 243 -1.45 1.75 -22.90
C ASP A 243 -0.16 1.49 -22.10
N MET A 244 -0.18 1.65 -20.77
CA MET A 244 0.96 1.28 -19.92
C MET A 244 1.27 -0.22 -19.99
N LEU A 245 0.24 -1.06 -19.98
CA LEU A 245 0.39 -2.52 -20.09
C LEU A 245 0.82 -2.95 -21.49
N ALA A 246 0.41 -2.23 -22.53
CA ALA A 246 0.86 -2.44 -23.89
C ALA A 246 2.34 -2.08 -24.01
N ASP A 247 2.78 -0.92 -23.52
CA ASP A 247 4.21 -0.56 -23.44
C ASP A 247 5.02 -1.62 -22.71
N LEU A 248 4.54 -2.09 -21.55
CA LEU A 248 5.19 -3.15 -20.77
C LEU A 248 5.30 -4.48 -21.55
N ARG A 249 4.28 -4.82 -22.35
CA ARG A 249 4.24 -6.05 -23.14
C ARG A 249 5.05 -5.96 -24.43
N GLU A 250 4.93 -4.85 -25.15
CA GLU A 250 5.62 -4.60 -26.43
C GLU A 250 7.12 -4.41 -26.21
N MET A 251 7.51 -3.68 -25.16
CA MET A 251 8.91 -3.52 -24.80
C MET A 251 9.43 -4.68 -23.94
N GLY A 252 8.60 -5.69 -23.61
CA GLY A 252 9.00 -6.86 -22.85
C GLY A 252 9.57 -6.55 -21.45
N GLY A 253 9.22 -5.40 -20.87
CA GLY A 253 9.84 -4.88 -19.65
C GLY A 253 11.27 -4.36 -19.83
N VAL A 254 11.80 -4.35 -21.06
CA VAL A 254 13.07 -3.70 -21.40
C VAL A 254 12.87 -2.20 -21.24
N VAL A 255 13.65 -1.61 -20.34
CA VAL A 255 13.66 -0.17 -20.12
C VAL A 255 14.19 0.46 -21.39
N ASP A 256 13.41 1.35 -22.03
CA ASP A 256 13.88 2.17 -23.14
C ASP A 256 15.29 2.70 -22.86
N GLN A 257 16.19 2.63 -23.83
CA GLN A 257 17.56 3.09 -23.65
C GLN A 257 17.63 4.51 -23.08
N ARG A 258 16.75 5.41 -23.53
CA ARG A 258 16.60 6.77 -22.99
C ARG A 258 16.21 6.81 -21.51
N ARG A 259 15.31 5.90 -21.07
CA ARG A 259 14.92 5.80 -19.66
C ARG A 259 16.03 5.18 -18.82
N ALA A 260 16.81 4.25 -19.39
CA ALA A 260 17.96 3.66 -18.73
C ALA A 260 19.06 4.72 -18.51
N GLU A 261 19.37 5.50 -19.55
CA GLU A 261 20.30 6.64 -19.48
C GLU A 261 19.84 7.67 -18.45
N ALA A 262 18.56 8.08 -18.47
CA ALA A 262 18.02 9.00 -17.47
C ALA A 262 18.14 8.48 -16.03
N ARG A 263 17.98 7.17 -15.81
CA ARG A 263 18.19 6.55 -14.49
C ARG A 263 19.66 6.49 -14.10
N LEU A 264 20.55 6.24 -15.05
CA LEU A 264 22.00 6.29 -14.81
C LEU A 264 22.45 7.70 -14.44
N GLU A 265 21.95 8.72 -15.13
CA GLU A 265 22.17 10.12 -14.79
C GLU A 265 21.66 10.44 -13.38
N GLU A 266 20.44 10.00 -13.02
CA GLU A 266 19.90 10.20 -11.67
C GLU A 266 20.76 9.52 -10.59
N LEU A 267 21.23 8.29 -10.85
CA LEU A 267 22.12 7.58 -9.93
C LEU A 267 23.47 8.27 -9.80
N GLN A 268 24.04 8.77 -10.90
CA GLN A 268 25.28 9.52 -10.89
C GLN A 268 25.13 10.83 -10.11
N GLU A 269 24.01 11.55 -10.30
CA GLU A 269 23.71 12.76 -9.52
C GLU A 269 23.64 12.48 -8.01
N VAL A 270 23.00 11.38 -7.62
CA VAL A 270 22.93 10.96 -6.22
C VAL A 270 24.31 10.63 -5.65
N LEU A 271 25.17 9.95 -6.43
CA LEU A 271 26.53 9.62 -6.00
C LEU A 271 27.43 10.86 -5.87
N ASP A 272 27.29 11.81 -6.79
CA ASP A 272 28.09 13.03 -6.81
C ASP A 272 27.57 14.11 -5.83
N GLY A 273 26.44 13.84 -5.15
CA GLY A 273 25.74 14.82 -4.31
C GLY A 273 25.31 16.06 -5.11
N THR A 274 25.02 15.89 -6.40
CA THR A 274 24.58 16.94 -7.33
C THR A 274 23.11 16.77 -7.68
N THR A 275 22.53 17.77 -8.35
CA THR A 275 21.18 17.67 -8.91
C THR A 275 21.16 18.26 -10.31
N MET A 276 20.35 17.70 -11.20
CA MET A 276 20.03 18.25 -12.52
C MET A 276 21.27 18.59 -13.37
N LYS A 277 21.99 17.56 -13.84
CA LYS A 277 23.16 17.63 -14.72
C LYS A 277 24.36 18.36 -14.08
N GLY A 278 24.72 17.95 -12.86
CA GLY A 278 25.91 18.43 -12.17
C GLY A 278 25.77 19.77 -11.45
N LYS A 279 24.55 20.30 -11.29
CA LYS A 279 24.33 21.51 -10.48
C LYS A 279 24.44 21.20 -8.99
N LEU A 280 24.64 22.24 -8.20
CA LEU A 280 24.90 22.15 -6.76
C LEU A 280 23.78 21.38 -6.04
N GLY A 281 24.10 20.28 -5.36
CA GLY A 281 23.13 19.54 -4.55
C GLY A 281 23.06 20.04 -3.11
N VAL A 282 22.11 19.48 -2.36
CA VAL A 282 21.83 19.85 -0.95
C VAL A 282 23.06 19.66 -0.07
N GLU A 283 23.83 18.59 -0.28
CA GLU A 283 25.00 18.26 0.53
C GLU A 283 26.09 19.33 0.43
N LYS A 284 26.38 19.81 -0.78
CA LYS A 284 27.35 20.89 -1.00
C LYS A 284 26.90 22.21 -0.35
N ILE A 285 25.60 22.51 -0.38
CA ILE A 285 25.04 23.69 0.31
C ILE A 285 25.18 23.55 1.82
N GLN A 286 24.90 22.36 2.38
CA GLN A 286 25.07 22.11 3.81
C GLN A 286 26.55 22.19 4.23
N GLN A 287 27.47 21.66 3.42
CA GLN A 287 28.91 21.79 3.65
C GLN A 287 29.34 23.25 3.63
N TRP A 288 28.88 24.02 2.63
CA TRP A 288 29.17 25.45 2.53
C TRP A 288 28.64 26.24 3.75
N LYS A 289 27.41 25.97 4.19
CA LYS A 289 26.83 26.57 5.41
C LYS A 289 27.62 26.22 6.67
N LYS A 290 28.14 24.99 6.77
CA LYS A 290 29.00 24.58 7.89
C LYS A 290 30.31 25.36 7.87
N THR A 291 30.93 25.54 6.70
CA THR A 291 32.17 26.33 6.59
C THR A 291 31.94 27.81 6.89
N GLU A 292 30.81 28.37 6.45
CA GLU A 292 30.44 29.77 6.72
C GLU A 292 30.27 30.03 8.23
N ASN A 293 29.57 29.13 8.94
CA ASN A 293 29.40 29.23 10.39
C ASN A 293 30.74 29.13 11.17
N VAL A 294 31.72 28.37 10.64
CA VAL A 294 33.05 28.26 11.25
C VAL A 294 33.84 29.54 11.03
N VAL A 295 33.76 30.12 9.83
CA VAL A 295 34.43 31.39 9.50
C VAL A 295 33.86 32.53 10.34
N SER A 296 32.54 32.64 10.46
CA SER A 296 31.90 33.67 11.28
C SER A 296 32.29 33.54 12.76
N ALA A 297 32.29 32.32 13.31
CA ALA A 297 32.70 32.08 14.70
C ALA A 297 34.20 32.30 14.96
N GLY A 298 35.04 32.27 13.92
CA GLY A 298 36.46 32.57 14.01
C GLY A 298 36.78 34.06 13.99
N ILE A 299 36.00 34.86 13.26
CA ILE A 299 36.17 36.32 13.17
C ILE A 299 35.81 36.99 14.51
N ASP A 300 34.80 36.49 15.22
CA ASP A 300 34.38 37.01 16.54
C ASP A 300 35.40 36.75 17.68
N LYS A 301 36.45 35.96 17.43
CA LYS A 301 37.52 35.70 18.43
C LYS A 301 38.74 36.60 18.26
N HIS A 302 38.79 37.40 17.19
CA HIS A 302 39.94 38.26 16.87
C HIS A 302 39.60 39.76 16.93
N PHE A 303 38.41 40.11 17.41
CA PHE A 303 38.04 41.45 17.87
C PHE A 303 37.78 41.41 19.38
#